data_AF-A0A9D1QHJ3-F1
#
_entry.id   AF-A0A9D1QHJ3-F1
#
_cell.length_a   1.000
_cell.length_b   1.000
_cell.length_c   1.000
_cell.angle_alpha   90.00
_cell.angle_beta   90.00
_cell.angle_gamma   90.00
#
_symmetry.space_group_name_H-M   'P 1'
#
loop_
_entity.id
_entity.type
_entity.pdbx_description
1 polymer ?
#
loop_
_entity_poly.entity_id
_entity_poly.type
_entity_poly.pdbx_seq_one_letter_code
_entity_poly.pdbx_strand_id
1 'polypeptide(L)'
;MKKFWLLMSFALVLVLGACGGDGEGGEDESDQPADEGVTTEESGEEGDDADSSDTELAKQTYEQSNCISCHGEDLSGASGPPLTNVGSEYSEDEIRTQIEEGGDGMPGGLVSDEESLDALVTWLASQKSE
;
A
#
# COMPACT_ATOMS: atom_id res chain seq x y z
N MET A 1 -22.07 23.88 -15.69
CA MET A 1 -22.26 24.79 -16.86
C MET A 1 -21.45 26.06 -16.65
N LYS A 2 -20.53 26.35 -17.58
CA LYS A 2 -20.02 27.67 -17.95
C LYS A 2 -19.08 28.38 -16.96
N LYS A 3 -17.80 28.02 -16.99
CA LYS A 3 -16.71 29.02 -17.07
C LYS A 3 -15.47 28.38 -17.70
N PHE A 4 -15.60 28.21 -19.00
CA PHE A 4 -14.55 27.89 -19.96
C PHE A 4 -13.91 29.22 -20.34
N TRP A 5 -12.83 29.63 -19.65
CA TRP A 5 -12.01 30.76 -20.10
C TRP A 5 -10.62 30.74 -19.46
N LEU A 6 -9.73 29.92 -20.01
CA LEU A 6 -8.29 30.18 -19.98
C LEU A 6 -7.60 29.44 -21.13
N LEU A 7 -7.88 29.94 -22.34
CA LEU A 7 -7.04 29.76 -23.53
C LEU A 7 -5.85 30.71 -23.39
N MET A 8 -4.63 30.18 -23.23
CA MET A 8 -3.47 30.85 -23.81
C MET A 8 -2.34 29.84 -24.09
N SER A 9 -2.35 29.39 -25.33
CA SER A 9 -1.24 28.91 -26.13
C SER A 9 0.13 29.40 -25.65
N PHE A 10 1.06 28.46 -25.38
CA PHE A 10 2.47 28.74 -25.56
C PHE A 10 3.05 27.73 -26.54
N ALA A 11 3.63 28.29 -27.59
CA ALA A 11 4.04 27.64 -28.80
C ALA A 11 5.24 26.70 -28.58
N LEU A 12 5.13 25.51 -29.18
CA LEU A 12 6.11 24.92 -30.09
C LEU A 12 7.52 25.56 -30.09
N VAL A 13 8.48 24.87 -29.49
CA VAL A 13 9.88 24.95 -29.94
C VAL A 13 10.36 23.56 -30.29
N LEU A 14 10.43 23.34 -31.60
CA LEU A 14 11.14 22.27 -32.31
C LEU A 14 12.66 22.48 -32.15
N VAL A 15 13.37 21.56 -31.49
CA VAL A 15 14.81 21.38 -31.71
C VAL A 15 15.04 19.95 -32.19
N LEU A 16 15.20 19.83 -33.51
CA LEU A 16 15.75 18.66 -34.20
C LEU A 16 17.23 18.95 -34.53
N GLY A 17 18.10 18.02 -34.11
CA GLY A 17 19.21 17.56 -34.97
C GLY A 17 20.64 17.76 -34.47
N ALA A 18 21.26 16.67 -33.98
CA ALA A 18 22.67 16.27 -34.19
C ALA A 18 22.90 14.88 -33.52
N CYS A 19 22.79 13.74 -34.22
CA CYS A 19 23.77 13.05 -35.10
C CYS A 19 24.88 12.25 -34.36
N GLY A 20 24.80 10.91 -34.41
CA GLY A 20 25.98 10.02 -34.54
C GLY A 20 26.00 8.67 -33.77
N GLY A 21 25.74 7.55 -34.48
CA GLY A 21 26.21 6.18 -34.16
C GLY A 21 25.08 5.16 -33.86
N ASP A 22 24.50 4.43 -34.82
CA ASP A 22 24.95 3.23 -35.56
C ASP A 22 24.75 1.90 -34.78
N GLY A 23 23.91 1.00 -35.33
CA GLY A 23 23.64 -0.35 -34.83
C GLY A 23 22.27 -0.91 -35.27
N GLU A 24 22.26 -1.72 -36.34
CA GLU A 24 21.17 -2.52 -36.93
C GLU A 24 20.24 -3.21 -35.88
N GLY A 25 18.93 -3.42 -36.05
CA GLY A 25 18.15 -3.83 -37.22
C GLY A 25 17.46 -5.17 -36.88
N GLY A 26 16.12 -5.23 -36.87
CA GLY A 26 15.38 -6.48 -36.67
C GLY A 26 13.99 -6.28 -36.06
N GLU A 27 13.01 -6.11 -36.94
CA GLU A 27 11.57 -6.17 -36.72
C GLU A 27 11.10 -7.52 -36.17
N ASP A 28 10.18 -7.52 -35.18
CA ASP A 28 9.06 -8.45 -35.18
C ASP A 28 7.90 -7.86 -34.36
N GLU A 29 6.72 -8.05 -34.89
CA GLU A 29 5.45 -7.44 -34.54
C GLU A 29 4.83 -8.15 -33.34
N SER A 30 4.24 -7.41 -32.42
CA SER A 30 3.27 -8.01 -31.50
C SER A 30 2.22 -6.98 -31.09
N ASP A 31 1.13 -7.03 -31.86
CA ASP A 31 -0.24 -6.61 -31.57
C ASP A 31 -0.64 -6.63 -30.09
N GLN A 32 -1.39 -5.60 -29.69
CA GLN A 32 -2.33 -5.68 -28.57
C GLN A 32 -3.52 -6.59 -28.94
N PRO A 33 -4.06 -7.32 -27.96
CA PRO A 33 -5.31 -6.90 -27.33
C PRO A 33 -5.20 -6.99 -25.80
N ALA A 34 -5.68 -6.03 -24.99
CA ALA A 34 -7.08 -5.71 -24.69
C ALA A 34 -7.88 -6.90 -24.13
N ASP A 35 -8.18 -6.80 -22.83
CA ASP A 35 -9.40 -7.25 -22.13
C ASP A 35 -9.74 -8.74 -22.16
N GLU A 36 -9.50 -9.44 -21.04
CA GLU A 36 -10.38 -10.53 -20.60
C GLU A 36 -10.30 -10.61 -19.06
N GLY A 37 -11.46 -10.68 -18.42
CA GLY A 37 -11.66 -10.35 -17.02
C GLY A 37 -11.14 -11.35 -15.99
N VAL A 38 -11.14 -10.89 -14.74
CA VAL A 38 -11.21 -11.77 -13.56
C VAL A 38 -12.40 -11.31 -12.75
N THR A 39 -13.46 -12.09 -12.86
CA THR A 39 -14.50 -12.23 -11.85
C THR A 39 -13.87 -12.75 -10.57
N THR A 40 -14.22 -12.09 -9.46
CA THR A 40 -14.56 -12.66 -8.14
C THR A 40 -13.82 -13.91 -7.69
N GLU A 41 -13.11 -13.79 -6.57
CA GLU A 41 -13.19 -14.57 -5.31
C GLU A 41 -12.63 -13.57 -4.26
N GLU A 42 -13.26 -13.07 -3.18
CA GLU A 42 -14.05 -13.71 -2.13
C GLU A 42 -13.50 -15.07 -1.73
N SER A 43 -12.36 -15.06 -1.03
CA SER A 43 -11.92 -16.03 -0.01
C SER A 43 -10.48 -15.68 0.39
N GLY A 44 -10.06 -15.64 1.65
CA GLY A 44 -10.72 -16.08 2.86
C GLY A 44 -10.49 -15.15 4.05
N GLU A 45 -11.58 -14.67 4.62
CA GLU A 45 -11.77 -14.83 6.06
C GLU A 45 -11.51 -16.29 6.40
N GLU A 46 -10.56 -16.56 7.30
CA GLU A 46 -10.74 -17.30 8.56
C GLU A 46 -9.51 -17.03 9.44
N GLY A 47 -9.65 -16.08 10.37
CA GLY A 47 -8.58 -15.69 11.28
C GLY A 47 -9.12 -14.84 12.43
N ASP A 48 -9.75 -15.52 13.40
CA ASP A 48 -10.27 -15.02 14.67
C ASP A 48 -11.38 -13.96 14.56
N ASP A 49 -12.45 -14.13 15.36
CA ASP A 49 -13.63 -13.28 15.40
C ASP A 49 -13.30 -11.85 15.88
N ALA A 50 -12.58 -11.07 15.06
CA ALA A 50 -12.50 -9.63 15.23
C ALA A 50 -13.88 -9.08 14.88
N ASP A 51 -14.54 -8.45 15.86
CA ASP A 51 -15.80 -7.76 15.63
C ASP A 51 -15.61 -6.75 14.47
N SER A 52 -16.63 -6.55 13.64
CA SER A 52 -16.52 -5.58 12.54
C SER A 52 -16.15 -4.18 13.05
N SER A 53 -16.61 -3.82 14.26
CA SER A 53 -16.21 -2.59 14.96
C SER A 53 -14.72 -2.55 15.26
N ASP A 54 -14.13 -3.66 15.70
CA ASP A 54 -12.71 -3.75 16.04
C ASP A 54 -11.85 -3.65 14.76
N THR A 55 -12.31 -4.26 13.67
CA THR A 55 -11.64 -4.11 12.36
C THR A 55 -11.70 -2.66 11.85
N GLU A 56 -12.84 -1.98 12.01
CA GLU A 56 -12.95 -0.56 11.65
C GLU A 56 -12.05 0.32 12.53
N LEU A 57 -12.01 0.08 13.84
CA LEU A 57 -11.14 0.78 14.78
C LEU A 57 -9.65 0.54 14.47
N ALA A 58 -9.27 -0.68 14.14
CA ALA A 58 -7.90 -1.03 13.76
C ALA A 58 -7.44 -0.27 12.53
N LYS A 59 -8.24 -0.29 11.46
CA LYS A 59 -7.94 0.44 10.20
C LYS A 59 -7.86 1.95 10.44
N GLN A 60 -8.79 2.48 11.23
CA GLN A 60 -8.77 3.89 11.63
C GLN A 60 -7.49 4.24 12.41
N THR A 61 -7.08 3.39 13.36
CA THR A 61 -5.87 3.57 14.15
C THR A 61 -4.63 3.53 13.25
N TYR A 62 -4.57 2.57 12.34
CA TYR A 62 -3.48 2.42 11.36
C TYR A 62 -3.29 3.69 10.51
N GLU A 63 -4.39 4.31 10.06
CA GLU A 63 -4.38 5.58 9.35
C GLU A 63 -3.92 6.76 10.24
N GLN A 64 -4.54 6.92 11.41
CA GLN A 64 -4.33 8.09 12.27
C GLN A 64 -2.96 8.11 12.94
N SER A 65 -2.40 6.93 13.26
CA SER A 65 -1.08 6.78 13.86
C SER A 65 0.06 6.83 12.83
N ASN A 66 -0.23 7.22 11.58
CA ASN A 66 0.73 7.38 10.48
C ASN A 66 1.46 6.10 10.05
N CYS A 67 0.90 4.92 10.34
CA CYS A 67 1.49 3.65 9.94
C CYS A 67 1.65 3.54 8.42
N ILE A 68 0.67 4.07 7.67
CA ILE A 68 0.64 4.14 6.20
C ILE A 68 1.89 4.78 5.60
N SER A 69 2.45 5.79 6.27
CA SER A 69 3.63 6.51 5.76
C SER A 69 4.85 5.62 5.56
N CYS A 70 4.93 4.52 6.33
CA CYS A 70 6.02 3.56 6.27
C CYS A 70 5.57 2.21 5.71
N HIS A 71 4.37 1.74 6.04
CA HIS A 71 3.92 0.38 5.72
C HIS A 71 2.89 0.31 4.59
N GLY A 72 2.52 1.45 3.98
CA GLY A 72 1.58 1.52 2.86
C GLY A 72 0.11 1.47 3.31
N GLU A 73 -0.79 1.99 2.48
CA GLU A 73 -2.24 1.99 2.75
C GLU A 73 -2.81 0.57 2.75
N ASP A 74 -2.28 -0.26 1.86
CA ASP A 74 -2.65 -1.66 1.63
C ASP A 74 -1.69 -2.65 2.31
N LEU A 75 -0.89 -2.20 3.29
CA LEU A 75 0.14 -3.00 3.96
C LEU A 75 1.30 -3.46 3.05
N SER A 76 1.39 -2.97 1.81
CA SER A 76 2.40 -3.40 0.83
C SER A 76 3.83 -2.96 1.17
N GLY A 77 4.01 -2.11 2.19
CA GLY A 77 5.29 -1.52 2.54
C GLY A 77 5.61 -0.28 1.72
N ALA A 78 6.41 0.61 2.31
CA ALA A 78 6.93 1.80 1.65
C ALA A 78 8.36 2.07 2.14
N SER A 79 8.51 2.89 3.18
CA SER A 79 9.80 3.10 3.84
C SER A 79 10.11 2.00 4.86
N GLY A 80 9.07 1.37 5.41
CA GLY A 80 9.11 0.16 6.22
C GLY A 80 8.70 -1.08 5.42
N PRO A 81 8.91 -2.29 5.96
CA PRO A 81 8.59 -3.54 5.29
C PRO A 81 7.07 -3.72 5.10
N PRO A 82 6.65 -4.60 4.16
CA PRO A 82 5.26 -5.01 4.05
C PRO A 82 4.76 -5.69 5.33
N LEU A 83 3.46 -5.53 5.63
CA LEU A 83 2.78 -6.15 6.77
C LEU A 83 1.71 -7.17 6.36
N THR A 84 1.60 -7.49 5.07
CA THR A 84 0.60 -8.44 4.54
C THR A 84 0.74 -9.88 5.06
N ASN A 85 1.88 -10.22 5.68
CA ASN A 85 2.16 -11.53 6.26
C ASN A 85 2.59 -11.47 7.74
N VAL A 86 2.44 -10.30 8.39
CA VAL A 86 3.00 -10.09 9.73
C VAL A 86 2.44 -11.07 10.76
N GLY A 87 1.18 -11.47 10.62
CA GLY A 87 0.52 -12.45 11.49
C GLY A 87 1.01 -13.89 11.34
N SER A 88 1.76 -14.20 10.28
CA SER A 88 2.42 -15.50 10.12
C SER A 88 3.85 -15.48 10.70
N GLU A 89 4.47 -14.31 10.77
CA GLU A 89 5.86 -14.14 11.20
C GLU A 89 5.98 -13.80 12.69
N TYR A 90 4.99 -13.12 13.25
CA TYR A 90 4.98 -12.63 14.62
C TYR A 90 3.68 -12.98 15.33
N SER A 91 3.79 -13.22 16.64
CA SER A 91 2.64 -13.32 17.54
C SER A 91 2.06 -11.94 17.86
N GLU A 92 0.82 -11.91 18.38
CA GLU A 92 0.17 -10.68 18.85
C GLU A 92 1.03 -9.92 19.87
N ASP A 93 1.62 -10.62 20.84
CA ASP A 93 2.50 -10.01 21.86
C ASP A 93 3.75 -9.37 21.25
N GLU A 94 4.33 -10.00 20.22
CA GLU A 94 5.50 -9.48 19.50
C GLU A 94 5.13 -8.25 18.67
N ILE A 95 3.98 -8.28 17.98
CA ILE A 95 3.44 -7.14 17.23
C ILE A 95 3.16 -5.98 18.18
N ARG A 96 2.49 -6.23 19.31
CA ARG A 96 2.22 -5.22 20.35
C ARG A 96 3.50 -4.58 20.84
N THR A 97 4.48 -5.40 21.23
CA THR A 97 5.78 -4.91 21.71
C THR A 97 6.48 -4.05 20.65
N GLN A 98 6.45 -4.46 19.38
CA GLN A 98 7.05 -3.71 18.28
C GLN A 98 6.39 -2.33 18.07
N ILE A 99 5.06 -2.23 18.28
CA ILE A 99 4.31 -0.97 18.20
C ILE A 99 4.59 -0.05 19.40
N GLU A 100 4.68 -0.63 20.61
CA GLU A 100 4.92 0.12 21.84
C GLU A 100 6.37 0.60 21.94
N GLU A 101 7.34 -0.27 21.70
CA GLU A 101 8.77 0.01 21.89
C GLU A 101 9.42 0.58 20.63
N GLY A 102 8.89 0.30 19.44
CA GLY A 102 9.53 0.61 18.17
C GLY A 102 10.76 -0.27 17.92
N GLY A 103 11.60 0.12 16.96
CA GLY A 103 12.77 -0.67 16.54
C GLY A 103 13.06 -0.53 15.04
N ASP A 104 14.29 -0.78 14.63
CA ASP A 104 14.70 -0.79 13.21
C ASP A 104 14.25 0.43 12.37
N GLY A 105 14.16 1.60 13.01
CA GLY A 105 13.71 2.84 12.39
C GLY A 105 12.22 3.14 12.52
N MET A 106 11.41 2.21 13.04
CA MET A 106 10.03 2.44 13.49
C MET A 106 10.03 3.14 14.86
N PRO A 107 9.37 4.30 15.00
CA PRO A 107 9.18 4.93 16.30
C PRO A 107 8.17 4.14 17.14
N GLY A 108 8.43 4.00 18.45
CA GLY A 108 7.51 3.39 19.40
C GLY A 108 6.48 4.39 19.95
N GLY A 109 5.43 3.86 20.59
CA GLY A 109 4.42 4.64 21.30
C GLY A 109 3.51 5.46 20.39
N LEU A 110 3.28 4.98 19.15
CA LEU A 110 2.44 5.65 18.15
C LEU A 110 0.94 5.55 18.44
N VAL A 111 0.55 4.57 19.25
CA VAL A 111 -0.82 4.35 19.71
C VAL A 111 -0.81 4.44 21.23
N SER A 112 -1.61 5.35 21.79
CA SER A 112 -1.63 5.60 23.25
C SER A 112 -2.90 5.09 23.94
N ASP A 113 -3.91 4.74 23.15
CA ASP A 113 -5.17 4.18 23.64
C ASP A 113 -5.10 2.66 23.57
N GLU A 114 -5.39 1.99 24.69
CA GLU A 114 -5.25 0.54 24.81
C GLU A 114 -6.24 -0.23 23.93
N GLU A 115 -7.46 0.28 23.76
CA GLU A 115 -8.49 -0.35 22.93
C GLU A 115 -8.08 -0.29 21.44
N SER A 116 -7.62 0.88 21.00
CA SER A 116 -7.08 1.09 19.65
C SER A 116 -5.85 0.23 19.37
N LEU A 117 -4.96 0.10 20.36
CA LEU A 117 -3.76 -0.75 20.25
C LEU A 117 -4.15 -2.23 20.16
N ASP A 118 -5.06 -2.69 20.99
CA ASP A 118 -5.53 -4.08 20.98
C ASP A 118 -6.19 -4.43 19.64
N ALA A 119 -7.13 -3.61 19.18
CA ALA A 119 -7.77 -3.76 17.89
C ALA A 119 -6.75 -3.80 16.74
N LEU A 120 -5.75 -2.89 16.76
CA LEU A 120 -4.70 -2.84 15.75
C LEU A 120 -3.82 -4.10 15.75
N VAL A 121 -3.42 -4.58 16.93
CA VAL A 121 -2.58 -5.78 17.08
C VAL A 121 -3.30 -7.01 16.59
N THR A 122 -4.55 -7.22 17.02
CA THR A 122 -5.39 -8.35 16.59
C THR A 122 -5.59 -8.34 15.08
N TRP A 123 -5.91 -7.17 14.52
CA TRP A 123 -6.06 -7.02 13.07
C TRP A 123 -4.75 -7.31 12.31
N LEU A 124 -3.60 -6.83 12.78
CA LEU A 124 -2.32 -7.14 12.13
C LEU A 124 -1.96 -8.63 12.26
N ALA A 125 -2.26 -9.27 13.39
CA ALA A 125 -2.01 -10.70 13.61
C ALA A 125 -2.89 -11.61 12.73
N SER A 126 -4.01 -11.11 12.21
CA SER A 126 -4.83 -11.83 11.23
C SER A 126 -4.31 -11.70 9.80
N GLN A 127 -3.37 -10.77 9.52
CA GLN A 127 -2.74 -10.62 8.21
C GLN A 127 -1.72 -11.73 7.94
N LYS A 128 -2.20 -12.82 7.35
CA LYS A 128 -1.41 -14.01 7.01
C LYS A 128 -1.45 -14.22 5.50
N SER A 129 -0.28 -14.41 4.89
CA SER A 129 -0.18 -14.85 3.49
C SER A 129 -0.20 -16.37 3.42
N GLU A 130 -1.01 -16.91 2.51
CA GLU A 130 -1.15 -18.36 2.23
C GLU A 130 -0.01 -18.94 1.38
#